data_AF-A0A3E0X1X4-F1
#
_entry.id   AF-A0A3E0X1X4-F1
#
_cell.length_a   1.000
_cell.length_b   1.000
_cell.length_c   1.000
_cell.angle_alpha   90.00
_cell.angle_beta   90.00
_cell.angle_gamma   90.00
#
_symmetry.space_group_name_H-M   'P 1'
#
loop_
_entity.id
_entity.type
_entity.pdbx_description
1 polymer ?
#
loop_
_entity_poly.entity_id
_entity_poly.type
_entity_poly.pdbx_seq_one_letter_code
_entity_poly.pdbx_strand_id
1 'polypeptide(L)' 'MRNTDIPTLELPPQPRRPEPDECCGSGCIPCVYDLYEEELAEWGERCAELRARHQQALDASTDK' A
#
# COMPACT_ATOMS: atom_id res chain seq x y z
N MET A 1 25.39 13.76 -17.30
CA MET A 1 25.45 13.53 -15.85
C MET A 1 24.13 12.88 -15.47
N ARG A 2 24.12 11.65 -14.93
CA ARG A 2 22.85 11.03 -14.50
C ARG A 2 22.44 11.68 -13.18
N ASN A 3 21.34 12.44 -13.19
CA ASN A 3 20.76 12.99 -11.97
C ASN A 3 20.47 11.82 -11.02
N THR A 4 20.97 11.93 -9.79
CA THR A 4 20.79 10.91 -8.74
C THR A 4 19.60 11.26 -7.84
N ASP A 5 18.82 12.28 -8.22
CA ASP A 5 17.78 12.89 -7.39
C ASP A 5 16.39 12.26 -7.53
N ILE A 6 16.24 11.15 -8.27
CA ILE A 6 14.96 10.44 -8.30
C ILE A 6 14.75 9.78 -6.93
N PRO A 7 13.71 10.18 -6.17
CA PRO A 7 13.46 9.60 -4.86
C PRO A 7 13.06 8.13 -5.03
N THR A 8 13.68 7.23 -4.26
CA THR A 8 13.33 5.80 -4.30
C THR A 8 11.87 5.59 -3.85
N LEU A 9 11.13 4.73 -4.55
CA LEU A 9 9.75 4.40 -4.18
C LEU A 9 9.75 3.50 -2.94
N GLU A 10 9.44 4.09 -1.79
CA GLU A 10 9.21 3.37 -0.54
C GLU A 10 7.70 3.22 -0.31
N LEU A 11 7.22 1.97 -0.21
CA LEU A 11 5.83 1.64 0.05
C LEU A 11 5.65 1.19 1.50
N PRO A 12 4.49 1.48 2.13
CA PRO A 12 4.18 0.93 3.44
C PRO A 12 4.11 -0.61 3.39
N PRO A 13 4.39 -1.31 4.50
CA PRO A 13 4.23 -2.76 4.56
C PRO A 13 2.77 -3.13 4.34
N GLN A 14 2.54 -4.24 3.64
CA GLN A 14 1.19 -4.77 3.43
C GLN A 14 0.60 -5.26 4.76
N PRO A 15 -0.70 -5.04 5.01
CA PRO A 15 -1.38 -5.61 6.16
C PRO A 15 -1.21 -7.14 6.22
N ARG A 16 -1.05 -7.68 7.42
CA ARG A 16 -0.94 -9.13 7.61
C ARG A 16 -2.34 -9.73 7.53
N ARG A 17 -2.50 -10.76 6.70
CA ARG A 17 -3.73 -11.55 6.69
C ARG A 17 -3.93 -12.22 8.06
N PRO A 18 -5.15 -12.16 8.63
CA PRO A 18 -5.45 -12.87 9.87
C PRO A 18 -5.48 -14.39 9.65
N GLU A 19 -4.98 -15.12 10.65
CA GLU A 19 -4.97 -16.57 10.66
C GLU A 19 -6.37 -17.11 11.02
N PRO A 20 -6.70 -18.37 10.66
CA PRO A 20 -7.99 -18.96 10.97
C PRO A 20 -8.32 -19.01 12.46
N ASP A 21 -7.31 -19.14 13.32
CA ASP A 21 -7.46 -19.15 14.79
C ASP A 21 -7.78 -17.78 15.39
N GLU A 22 -7.50 -16.70 14.66
CA GLU A 22 -7.89 -15.33 15.04
C GLU A 22 -9.37 -15.06 14.70
N CYS A 23 -9.97 -15.88 13.82
CA CYS A 23 -11.38 -15.82 13.50
C CYS A 23 -12.21 -16.60 14.53
N CYS A 24 -13.19 -15.94 15.16
CA CYS A 24 -14.08 -16.57 16.14
C CYS A 24 -14.99 -17.68 15.55
N GLY A 25 -15.01 -17.85 14.21
CA GLY A 25 -15.79 -18.87 13.49
C GLY A 25 -17.32 -18.75 13.61
N SER A 26 -17.81 -17.75 14.33
CA SER A 26 -19.22 -17.63 14.76
C SER A 26 -19.92 -16.40 14.17
N GLY A 27 -19.28 -15.70 13.23
CA GLY A 27 -19.84 -14.50 12.60
C GLY A 27 -19.83 -13.26 13.50
N CYS A 28 -18.77 -13.07 14.30
CA CYS A 28 -18.60 -11.88 15.13
C CYS A 28 -18.51 -10.61 14.27
N ILE A 29 -19.02 -9.48 14.79
CA ILE A 29 -18.94 -8.16 14.13
C ILE A 29 -18.15 -7.19 15.02
N PRO A 30 -17.09 -6.54 14.50
CA PRO A 30 -16.54 -6.71 13.14
C PRO A 30 -15.81 -8.06 12.98
N CYS A 31 -15.88 -8.66 11.79
CA CYS A 31 -15.08 -9.85 11.49
C CYS A 31 -13.62 -9.44 11.32
N VAL A 32 -12.69 -10.29 11.77
CA VAL A 32 -11.26 -10.03 11.60
C VAL A 32 -10.87 -9.90 10.13
N TYR A 33 -11.57 -10.62 9.24
CA TYR A 33 -11.38 -10.49 7.80
C TYR A 33 -11.90 -9.15 7.27
N ASP A 34 -13.02 -8.63 7.80
CA ASP A 34 -13.56 -7.33 7.39
C ASP A 34 -12.57 -6.21 7.72
N LEU A 35 -12.04 -6.21 8.95
CA LEU A 35 -11.01 -5.24 9.36
C LEU A 35 -9.76 -5.33 8.49
N TYR A 36 -9.32 -6.55 8.17
CA TYR A 36 -8.18 -6.76 7.27
C TYR A 36 -8.46 -6.23 5.86
N GLU A 37 -9.67 -6.40 5.33
CA GLU A 37 -10.04 -5.87 4.02
C GLU A 37 -10.07 -4.34 4.00
N GLU A 38 -10.55 -3.71 5.07
CA GLU A 38 -10.50 -2.25 5.25
C GLU A 38 -9.05 -1.74 5.27
N GLU A 39 -8.19 -2.35 6.10
CA GLU A 39 -6.76 -2.01 6.15
C GLU A 39 -6.06 -2.23 4.80
N LEU A 40 -6.41 -3.30 4.09
CA LEU A 40 -5.86 -3.62 2.77
C LEU A 40 -6.27 -2.61 1.72
N ALA A 41 -7.52 -2.13 1.77
CA ALA A 41 -8.00 -1.07 0.89
C ALA A 41 -7.24 0.23 1.11
N GLU A 42 -7.10 0.67 2.37
CA GLU A 42 -6.33 1.87 2.72
C GLU A 42 -4.85 1.76 2.30
N TRP A 43 -4.25 0.58 2.48
CA TRP A 43 -2.89 0.31 2.03
C TRP A 43 -2.76 0.44 0.51
N GLY A 44 -3.74 -0.09 -0.23
CA GLY A 44 -3.81 0.01 -1.68
C GLY A 44 -3.86 1.45 -2.17
N GLU A 45 -4.70 2.28 -1.55
CA GLU A 45 -4.82 3.71 -1.86
C GLU A 45 -3.50 4.46 -1.61
N ARG A 46 -2.88 4.26 -0.43
CA ARG A 46 -1.56 4.84 -0.14
C ARG A 46 -0.50 4.42 -1.15
N CYS A 47 -0.46 3.15 -1.52
CA CYS A 47 0.50 2.66 -2.50
C CYS A 47 0.28 3.26 -3.88
N ALA A 48 -0.97 3.44 -4.30
CA ALA A 48 -1.32 4.07 -5.56
C ALA A 48 -0.86 5.54 -5.59
N GLU A 49 -1.10 6.29 -4.53
CA GLU A 49 -0.66 7.69 -4.41
C GLU A 49 0.87 7.82 -4.50
N LEU A 50 1.61 7.00 -3.73
CA LEU A 50 3.07 7.01 -3.72
C LEU A 50 3.65 6.65 -5.09
N ARG A 51 3.07 5.66 -5.77
CA ARG A 51 3.46 5.28 -7.14
C ARG A 51 3.20 6.41 -8.13
N ALA A 52 2.04 7.06 -8.06
CA ALA A 52 1.72 8.17 -8.96
C ALA A 52 2.70 9.34 -8.80
N ARG A 53 3.02 9.71 -7.55
CA ARG A 53 4.01 10.75 -7.24
C ARG A 53 5.41 10.38 -7.73
N HIS A 54 5.81 9.12 -7.54
CA HIS A 54 7.11 8.65 -8.02
C HIS A 54 7.18 8.67 -9.56
N GLN A 55 6.12 8.23 -10.25
CA GLN A 55 6.05 8.28 -11.71
C GLN A 55 6.16 9.71 -12.24
N GLN A 56 5.46 10.67 -11.63
CA GLN A 56 5.59 12.09 -11.99
C GLN A 56 7.03 12.60 -11.85
N ALA A 57 7.76 12.18 -10.81
CA ALA A 57 9.16 12.54 -10.63
C ALA A 57 10.07 11.91 -11.69
N LEU A 58 9.78 10.67 -12.13
CA LEU A 58 10.47 10.01 -13.24
C LEU A 58 10.22 10.73 -14.57
N ASP A 59 8.97 11.07 -14.85
CA ASP A 59 8.56 11.72 -16.10
C ASP A 59 9.18 13.14 -16.19
N ALA A 60 9.13 13.90 -15.09
CA ALA A 60 9.77 15.21 -15.00
C ALA A 60 11.30 15.16 -15.15
N SER A 61 11.93 14.03 -14.82
CA SER A 61 13.37 13.82 -15.00
C SER A 61 13.73 13.41 -16.43
N THR A 62 12.77 12.92 -17.22
CA THR A 62 13.00 12.40 -18.59
C THR A 62 12.83 13.48 -19.66
N ASP A 63 12.19 14.60 -19.35
CA ASP A 63 11.97 15.75 -20.25
C ASP A 63 13.19 16.70 -20.39
N LYS A 64 14.44 16.17 -20.37
CA LYS A 64 15.65 17.00 -20.53
C LYS A 64 16.79 16.35 -21.30
#